data_AF-A0AAN6JUQ9-F1
#
_entry.id   AF-A0AAN6JUQ9-F1
#
_cell.length_a   1.000
_cell.length_b   1.000
_cell.length_c   1.000
_cell.angle_alpha   90.00
_cell.angle_beta   90.00
_cell.angle_gamma   90.00
#
_symmetry.space_group_name_H-M   'P 1'
#
loop_
_entity.id
_entity.type
_entity.pdbx_description
1 polymer ?
#
loop_
_entity_poly.entity_id
_entity_poly.type
_entity_poly.pdbx_seq_one_letter_code
_entity_poly.pdbx_strand_id
1 'polypeptide(L)'
;GIPVNTTTTLKGINSFGGEAPVQKLDVKGSTPDYLEIDVTVSLNNPSNLTVKTKDVSLPAFYGSTQVGSTIIDELTLLPGNNTVDALFRYQPANAGNAQAQELLEKYLEPLNGQTKPQTATISIHGYQGADTTPYESLQEALNGVSISAKVKGLGARIVTKVTINLDVRNLFRGPEGKPQGTAKISARNVLPVAISLTHINSAVSGYEADGTTPFPGTLSKLDIDLKFDLPASPATGVQGEEITSDDIGPVTVDAPLLSADGGAQATYLTNGVIDLDNIITTTIDGGYTIPSLKYNEHGVPAPFSVTYKGERLPDSGAGNPAIDIAQWLNGVDTQQANDVLGYLTEDTLNQIQARDQFFSFLTGSGALCKATDIPLSVRQKFDPNCQPADTTTTDSSTSTDSASSTDGAKASSTSGTASTTTSAKATTTKSKATSKSTTKTSAKANETVAAATSTVSAA
;
A
#
# COMPACT_ATOMS: atom_id res chain seq x y z
N GLY A 1 31.53 -1.60 75.32
CA GLY A 1 31.38 -0.58 74.26
C GLY A 1 29.94 -0.12 74.21
N ILE A 2 29.67 1.00 73.55
CA ILE A 2 28.29 1.48 73.32
C ILE A 2 27.72 0.71 72.10
N PRO A 3 26.55 0.06 72.19
CA PRO A 3 25.94 -0.60 71.04
C PRO A 3 25.37 0.46 70.09
N VAL A 4 25.96 0.57 68.89
CA VAL A 4 25.47 1.47 67.84
C VAL A 4 24.44 0.73 67.00
N ASN A 5 23.15 1.00 67.24
CA ASN A 5 22.06 0.50 66.42
C ASN A 5 21.65 1.59 65.40
N THR A 6 22.24 1.54 64.20
CA THR A 6 21.93 2.45 63.09
C THR A 6 21.28 1.69 61.94
N THR A 7 20.00 1.95 61.70
CA THR A 7 19.24 1.39 60.56
C THR A 7 19.76 1.96 59.23
N THR A 8 20.65 1.22 58.56
CA THR A 8 21.13 1.57 57.22
C THR A 8 20.09 1.19 56.17
N THR A 9 19.26 2.14 55.75
CA THR A 9 18.30 1.95 54.66
C THR A 9 19.00 1.97 53.30
N LEU A 10 19.03 0.83 52.61
CA LEU A 10 19.47 0.74 51.22
C LEU A 10 18.30 1.04 50.27
N LYS A 11 18.48 1.98 49.33
CA LYS A 11 17.55 2.14 48.20
C LYS A 11 17.73 0.97 47.23
N GLY A 12 16.66 0.24 46.95
CA GLY A 12 16.63 -0.77 45.89
C GLY A 12 16.53 -0.15 44.49
N ILE A 13 16.43 -1.03 43.48
CA ILE A 13 16.40 -0.66 42.06
C ILE A 13 15.13 0.10 41.62
N ASN A 14 14.05 0.00 42.42
CA ASN A 14 12.79 0.73 42.27
C ASN A 14 12.26 0.76 40.83
N SER A 15 12.21 -0.40 40.18
CA SER A 15 11.78 -0.59 38.78
C SER A 15 12.38 0.40 37.78
N PHE A 16 13.65 0.79 37.98
CA PHE A 16 14.37 1.76 37.16
C PHE A 16 13.75 3.17 37.09
N GLY A 17 12.92 3.52 38.08
CA GLY A 17 12.10 4.74 38.08
C GLY A 17 10.74 4.59 37.39
N GLY A 18 10.41 3.40 36.88
CA GLY A 18 9.10 3.07 36.30
C GLY A 18 8.97 3.30 34.79
N GLU A 19 9.93 3.96 34.15
CA GLU A 19 9.97 4.15 32.69
C GLU A 19 11.30 3.70 32.08
N ALA A 20 11.23 3.11 30.88
CA ALA A 20 12.37 2.82 30.02
C ALA A 20 12.19 3.54 28.67
N PRO A 21 12.70 4.78 28.53
CA PRO A 21 12.71 5.50 27.26
C PRO A 21 13.49 4.71 26.20
N VAL A 22 12.83 4.35 25.11
CA VAL A 22 13.44 3.65 23.96
C VAL A 22 14.20 4.67 23.12
N GLN A 23 15.51 4.49 22.97
CA GLN A 23 16.39 5.33 22.17
C GLN A 23 16.48 4.85 20.72
N LYS A 24 16.49 3.53 20.52
CA LYS A 24 16.65 2.85 19.22
C LYS A 24 15.88 1.53 19.23
N LEU A 25 15.32 1.15 18.08
CA LEU A 25 14.64 -0.12 17.87
C LEU A 25 14.76 -0.50 16.39
N ASP A 26 15.56 -1.53 16.09
CA ASP A 26 15.79 -2.07 14.74
C ASP A 26 15.32 -3.53 14.68
N VAL A 27 14.59 -3.90 13.62
CA VAL A 27 14.34 -5.31 13.30
C VAL A 27 15.61 -5.91 12.73
N LYS A 28 16.09 -7.03 13.30
CA LYS A 28 17.41 -7.61 13.02
C LYS A 28 17.37 -8.82 12.09
N GLY A 29 16.35 -9.66 12.27
CA GLY A 29 16.20 -10.97 11.65
C GLY A 29 15.01 -11.70 12.26
N SER A 30 14.77 -12.94 11.87
CA SER A 30 13.76 -13.76 12.54
C SER A 30 14.16 -15.23 12.61
N THR A 31 13.36 -16.01 13.32
CA THR A 31 13.34 -17.48 13.34
C THR A 31 11.89 -17.94 13.13
N PRO A 32 11.62 -19.22 12.84
CA PRO A 32 10.24 -19.70 12.76
C PRO A 32 9.43 -19.46 14.05
N ASP A 33 10.11 -19.38 15.20
CA ASP A 33 9.50 -19.26 16.53
C ASP A 33 9.32 -17.82 17.02
N TYR A 34 10.17 -16.87 16.59
CA TYR A 34 10.18 -15.48 17.08
C TYR A 34 10.88 -14.48 16.14
N LEU A 35 10.51 -13.21 16.23
CA LEU A 35 11.13 -12.07 15.53
C LEU A 35 12.21 -11.40 16.41
N GLU A 36 13.39 -11.13 15.86
CA GLU A 36 14.51 -10.48 16.55
C GLU A 36 14.54 -8.97 16.33
N ILE A 37 14.59 -8.22 17.43
CA ILE A 37 14.58 -6.76 17.44
C ILE A 37 15.66 -6.26 18.41
N ASP A 38 16.66 -5.55 17.91
CA ASP A 38 17.69 -4.90 18.73
C ASP A 38 17.14 -3.57 19.28
N VAL A 39 17.11 -3.42 20.61
CA VAL A 39 16.52 -2.28 21.32
C VAL A 39 17.53 -1.63 22.25
N THR A 40 17.74 -0.31 22.12
CA THR A 40 18.52 0.49 23.07
C THR A 40 17.58 1.27 23.97
N VAL A 41 17.71 1.14 25.29
CA VAL A 41 16.87 1.81 26.30
C VAL A 41 17.68 2.63 27.31
N SER A 42 17.05 3.66 27.88
CA SER A 42 17.53 4.31 29.10
C SER A 42 16.96 3.62 30.35
N LEU A 43 17.82 3.18 31.26
CA LEU A 43 17.45 2.65 32.58
C LEU A 43 18.08 3.50 33.70
N ASN A 44 17.25 4.17 34.50
CA ASN A 44 17.70 4.97 35.63
C ASN A 44 17.80 4.12 36.91
N ASN A 45 18.99 3.99 37.48
CA ASN A 45 19.21 3.33 38.76
C ASN A 45 19.18 4.36 39.91
N PRO A 46 18.12 4.43 40.74
CA PRO A 46 18.01 5.39 41.84
C PRO A 46 18.72 4.95 43.13
N SER A 47 19.44 3.81 43.09
CA SER A 47 20.28 3.35 44.20
C SER A 47 21.68 3.97 44.15
N ASN A 48 22.40 3.91 45.27
CA ASN A 48 23.81 4.29 45.33
C ASN A 48 24.76 3.11 45.04
N LEU A 49 24.25 2.00 44.49
CA LEU A 49 25.04 0.80 44.19
C LEU A 49 25.15 0.58 42.68
N THR A 50 26.34 0.13 42.25
CA THR A 50 26.52 -0.44 40.93
C THR A 50 26.05 -1.89 40.95
N VAL A 51 25.02 -2.23 40.17
CA VAL A 51 24.63 -3.62 39.94
C VAL A 51 25.36 -4.13 38.70
N LYS A 52 25.90 -5.34 38.76
CA LYS A 52 26.39 -6.09 37.59
C LYS A 52 25.77 -7.48 37.61
N THR A 53 25.09 -7.84 36.53
CA THR A 53 24.57 -9.18 36.29
C THR A 53 24.64 -9.51 34.79
N LYS A 54 24.35 -10.75 34.43
CA LYS A 54 24.24 -11.24 33.06
C LYS A 54 23.02 -12.15 32.92
N ASP A 55 22.69 -12.50 31.69
CA ASP A 55 21.58 -13.40 31.33
C ASP A 55 20.23 -12.96 31.98
N VAL A 56 19.83 -11.72 31.77
CA VAL A 56 18.53 -11.20 32.25
C VAL A 56 17.50 -11.33 31.14
N SER A 57 16.34 -11.90 31.45
CA SER A 57 15.15 -11.92 30.58
C SER A 57 13.98 -11.29 31.32
N LEU A 58 13.25 -10.39 30.68
CA LEU A 58 12.06 -9.77 31.26
C LEU A 58 10.86 -9.93 30.30
N PRO A 59 9.77 -10.60 30.72
CA PRO A 59 8.54 -10.70 29.93
C PRO A 59 7.99 -9.32 29.56
N ALA A 60 7.52 -9.21 28.32
CA ALA A 60 6.97 -7.99 27.75
C ALA A 60 5.51 -8.16 27.37
N PHE A 61 4.67 -7.21 27.77
CA PHE A 61 3.22 -7.24 27.63
C PHE A 61 2.70 -6.03 26.86
N TYR A 62 1.71 -6.26 26.00
CA TYR A 62 0.88 -5.23 25.38
C TYR A 62 -0.56 -5.41 25.84
N GLY A 63 -1.10 -4.39 26.51
CA GLY A 63 -2.35 -4.55 27.27
C GLY A 63 -2.20 -5.65 28.33
N SER A 64 -3.03 -6.69 28.23
CA SER A 64 -2.96 -7.90 29.06
C SER A 64 -2.28 -9.10 28.39
N THR A 65 -1.77 -8.95 27.16
CA THR A 65 -1.19 -10.04 26.36
C THR A 65 0.33 -10.03 26.44
N GLN A 66 0.96 -11.15 26.80
CA GLN A 66 2.41 -11.29 26.63
C GLN A 66 2.75 -11.36 25.13
N VAL A 67 3.59 -10.44 24.67
CA VAL A 67 4.00 -10.29 23.26
C VAL A 67 5.42 -10.79 23.00
N GLY A 68 6.18 -11.13 24.05
CA GLY A 68 7.56 -11.59 23.92
C GLY A 68 8.34 -11.49 25.22
N SER A 69 9.67 -11.39 25.10
CA SER A 69 10.58 -11.12 26.22
C SER A 69 11.78 -10.28 25.76
N THR A 70 12.24 -9.39 26.64
CA THR A 70 13.44 -8.56 26.44
C THR A 70 14.63 -9.22 27.13
N ILE A 71 15.67 -9.56 26.38
CA ILE A 71 16.88 -10.24 26.85
C ILE A 71 18.04 -9.24 26.92
N ILE A 72 18.80 -9.26 28.02
CA ILE A 72 19.98 -8.42 28.25
C ILE A 72 21.13 -9.33 28.68
N ASP A 73 22.11 -9.50 27.79
CA ASP A 73 23.22 -10.44 27.99
C ASP A 73 24.19 -9.97 29.08
N GLU A 74 24.60 -8.69 29.10
CA GLU A 74 25.30 -8.06 30.24
C GLU A 74 24.55 -6.81 30.70
N LEU A 75 24.22 -6.74 31.99
CA LEU A 75 23.55 -5.61 32.62
C LEU A 75 24.45 -4.99 33.69
N THR A 76 25.19 -3.94 33.29
CA THR A 76 25.91 -3.05 34.21
C THR A 76 25.10 -1.78 34.45
N LEU A 77 24.74 -1.52 35.71
CA LEU A 77 23.89 -0.40 36.12
C LEU A 77 24.64 0.45 37.15
N LEU A 78 25.27 1.52 36.69
CA LEU A 78 25.82 2.57 37.55
C LEU A 78 24.68 3.39 38.19
N PRO A 79 24.89 4.06 39.34
CA PRO A 79 23.95 5.03 39.88
C PRO A 79 23.60 6.14 38.86
N GLY A 80 22.31 6.44 38.71
CA GLY A 80 21.80 7.38 37.70
C GLY A 80 21.39 6.70 36.38
N ASN A 81 21.38 7.47 35.28
CA ASN A 81 20.90 6.98 33.98
C ASN A 81 21.95 6.15 33.23
N ASN A 82 21.59 4.93 32.85
CA ASN A 82 22.39 4.02 32.03
C ASN A 82 21.73 3.87 30.66
N THR A 83 22.53 3.82 29.59
CA THR A 83 22.08 3.26 28.30
C THR A 83 22.35 1.76 28.33
N VAL A 84 21.35 0.96 27.98
CA VAL A 84 21.41 -0.51 27.95
C VAL A 84 20.88 -0.99 26.61
N ASP A 85 21.66 -1.82 25.92
CA ASP A 85 21.25 -2.54 24.71
C ASP A 85 20.65 -3.89 25.09
N ALA A 86 19.59 -4.30 24.38
CA ALA A 86 18.81 -5.49 24.67
C ALA A 86 18.28 -6.11 23.37
N LEU A 87 18.13 -7.44 23.35
CA LEU A 87 17.44 -8.17 22.29
C LEU A 87 15.98 -8.40 22.71
N PHE A 88 15.04 -7.69 22.10
CA PHE A 88 13.63 -8.02 22.23
C PHE A 88 13.27 -9.14 21.24
N ARG A 89 12.80 -10.26 21.78
CA ARG A 89 12.20 -11.35 21.00
C ARG A 89 10.70 -11.21 21.06
N TYR A 90 10.10 -10.79 19.94
CA TYR A 90 8.64 -10.79 19.79
C TYR A 90 8.18 -12.23 19.52
N GLN A 91 7.43 -12.77 20.47
CA GLN A 91 6.98 -14.15 20.54
C GLN A 91 5.68 -14.23 21.37
N PRO A 92 4.53 -13.83 20.81
CA PRO A 92 3.24 -14.04 21.45
C PRO A 92 2.90 -15.54 21.45
N ALA A 93 2.25 -16.02 22.52
CA ALA A 93 1.82 -17.43 22.62
C ALA A 93 0.81 -17.88 21.54
N ASN A 94 0.28 -16.93 20.75
CA ASN A 94 -0.44 -17.16 19.51
C ASN A 94 -0.15 -15.98 18.55
N ALA A 95 0.48 -16.23 17.40
CA ALA A 95 0.76 -15.21 16.38
C ALA A 95 -0.51 -14.60 15.74
N GLY A 96 -1.67 -15.26 15.89
CA GLY A 96 -3.00 -14.77 15.55
C GLY A 96 -3.70 -13.95 16.64
N ASN A 97 -3.02 -13.60 17.74
CA ASN A 97 -3.61 -12.77 18.79
C ASN A 97 -3.70 -11.30 18.34
N ALA A 98 -4.92 -10.75 18.27
CA ALA A 98 -5.18 -9.39 17.82
C ALA A 98 -4.45 -8.29 18.63
N GLN A 99 -4.27 -8.44 19.94
CA GLN A 99 -3.49 -7.49 20.75
C GLN A 99 -1.98 -7.57 20.44
N ALA A 100 -1.47 -8.77 20.15
CA ALA A 100 -0.09 -8.93 19.71
C ALA A 100 0.13 -8.36 18.30
N GLN A 101 -0.86 -8.48 17.40
CA GLN A 101 -0.82 -7.92 16.06
C GLN A 101 -0.97 -6.39 16.06
N GLU A 102 -1.81 -5.82 16.93
CA GLU A 102 -1.97 -4.37 17.12
C GLU A 102 -0.63 -3.68 17.51
N LEU A 103 0.27 -4.39 18.20
CA LEU A 103 1.62 -3.89 18.48
C LEU A 103 2.49 -3.77 17.20
N LEU A 104 2.39 -4.73 16.28
CA LEU A 104 3.10 -4.69 15.00
C LEU A 104 2.47 -3.68 14.04
N GLU A 105 1.14 -3.60 14.00
CA GLU A 105 0.37 -2.55 13.32
C GLU A 105 0.87 -1.16 13.76
N LYS A 106 0.91 -0.87 15.07
CA LYS A 106 1.38 0.42 15.59
C LYS A 106 2.88 0.67 15.44
N TYR A 107 3.68 -0.38 15.20
CA TYR A 107 5.08 -0.20 14.85
C TYR A 107 5.25 0.13 13.36
N LEU A 108 4.51 -0.51 12.46
CA LEU A 108 4.71 -0.40 11.01
C LEU A 108 3.75 0.61 10.35
N GLU A 109 2.44 0.48 10.56
CA GLU A 109 1.37 1.25 9.92
C GLU A 109 1.38 2.73 10.35
N PRO A 110 1.24 3.68 9.41
CA PRO A 110 1.07 5.09 9.73
C PRO A 110 -0.33 5.36 10.33
N LEU A 111 -0.40 6.28 11.28
CA LEU A 111 -1.64 6.68 11.95
C LEU A 111 -2.74 7.03 10.91
N ASN A 112 -3.83 6.27 10.95
CA ASN A 112 -4.98 6.38 10.04
C ASN A 112 -4.58 6.28 8.55
N GLY A 113 -3.71 5.33 8.17
CA GLY A 113 -3.17 5.22 6.81
C GLY A 113 -2.32 6.41 6.35
N GLN A 114 -2.06 7.37 7.25
CA GLN A 114 -1.38 8.66 7.09
C GLN A 114 0.09 8.63 6.65
N THR A 115 0.85 9.60 7.19
CA THR A 115 2.31 9.72 7.11
C THR A 115 2.94 9.95 8.50
N LYS A 116 2.17 9.71 9.56
CA LYS A 116 2.55 9.98 10.96
C LYS A 116 2.81 8.67 11.70
N PRO A 117 3.94 8.49 12.39
CA PRO A 117 4.15 7.35 13.28
C PRO A 117 3.14 7.27 14.40
N GLN A 118 2.78 6.04 14.78
CA GLN A 118 2.01 5.74 15.99
C GLN A 118 2.95 5.54 17.19
N THR A 119 2.38 5.36 18.39
CA THR A 119 3.13 5.04 19.61
C THR A 119 2.45 3.90 20.35
N ALA A 120 3.18 2.83 20.64
CA ALA A 120 2.77 1.76 21.52
C ALA A 120 3.38 1.94 22.92
N THR A 121 2.67 1.49 23.96
CA THR A 121 3.22 1.36 25.32
C THR A 121 3.32 -0.11 25.64
N ILE A 122 4.53 -0.59 25.92
CA ILE A 122 4.82 -1.96 26.35
C ILE A 122 5.09 -1.92 27.85
N SER A 123 4.48 -2.85 28.60
CA SER A 123 4.78 -3.07 30.01
C SER A 123 5.78 -4.22 30.13
N ILE A 124 6.95 -3.95 30.71
CA ILE A 124 8.02 -4.95 30.92
C ILE A 124 8.04 -5.26 32.42
N HIS A 125 7.61 -6.45 32.82
CA HIS A 125 7.57 -6.83 34.22
C HIS A 125 7.79 -8.32 34.44
N GLY A 126 8.40 -8.66 35.57
CA GLY A 126 8.48 -10.05 36.03
C GLY A 126 7.15 -10.53 36.65
N TYR A 127 7.13 -11.78 37.10
CA TYR A 127 6.04 -12.38 37.87
C TYR A 127 6.53 -13.66 38.57
N GLN A 128 5.85 -14.12 39.63
CA GLN A 128 6.29 -15.34 40.33
C GLN A 128 6.22 -16.56 39.41
N GLY A 129 7.36 -17.24 39.24
CA GLY A 129 7.52 -18.35 38.30
C GLY A 129 8.03 -17.94 36.91
N ALA A 130 8.37 -16.67 36.67
CA ALA A 130 9.11 -16.26 35.48
C ALA A 130 10.61 -16.58 35.63
N ASP A 131 11.20 -17.20 34.61
CA ASP A 131 12.64 -17.44 34.51
C ASP A 131 13.39 -16.17 34.07
N THR A 132 13.41 -15.16 34.94
CA THR A 132 13.97 -13.85 34.61
C THR A 132 15.50 -13.80 34.59
N THR A 133 16.16 -14.80 35.18
CA THR A 133 17.63 -14.92 35.28
C THR A 133 17.99 -16.30 35.86
N PRO A 134 19.16 -16.89 35.53
CA PRO A 134 19.64 -18.10 36.19
C PRO A 134 20.13 -17.87 37.64
N TYR A 135 20.14 -16.63 38.13
CA TYR A 135 20.59 -16.28 39.48
C TYR A 135 19.42 -16.15 40.45
N GLU A 136 19.16 -17.20 41.23
CA GLU A 136 18.09 -17.28 42.26
C GLU A 136 17.99 -16.02 43.14
N SER A 137 19.13 -15.50 43.62
CA SER A 137 19.21 -14.28 44.45
C SER A 137 18.82 -12.97 43.75
N LEU A 138 18.70 -12.97 42.42
CA LEU A 138 18.21 -11.86 41.61
C LEU A 138 16.81 -12.11 41.05
N GLN A 139 16.33 -13.36 41.04
CA GLN A 139 15.02 -13.72 40.50
C GLN A 139 13.88 -13.08 41.32
N GLU A 140 13.96 -13.05 42.65
CA GLU A 140 12.98 -12.31 43.48
C GLU A 140 12.98 -10.80 43.17
N ALA A 141 14.17 -10.21 43.01
CA ALA A 141 14.32 -8.78 42.74
C ALA A 141 13.82 -8.37 41.35
N LEU A 142 14.06 -9.20 40.33
CA LEU A 142 13.58 -8.98 38.95
C LEU A 142 12.08 -9.31 38.82
N ASN A 143 11.54 -10.24 39.60
CA ASN A 143 10.11 -10.49 39.68
C ASN A 143 9.32 -9.33 40.30
N GLY A 144 9.99 -8.44 41.04
CA GLY A 144 9.43 -7.16 41.51
C GLY A 144 9.58 -5.97 40.54
N VAL A 145 10.26 -6.13 39.40
CA VAL A 145 10.44 -5.06 38.40
C VAL A 145 9.17 -4.90 37.57
N SER A 146 8.75 -3.64 37.37
CA SER A 146 7.67 -3.26 36.46
C SER A 146 7.94 -1.91 35.82
N ILE A 147 8.19 -1.89 34.51
CA ILE A 147 8.63 -0.72 33.73
C ILE A 147 7.68 -0.46 32.56
N SER A 148 7.44 0.81 32.24
CA SER A 148 6.72 1.24 31.03
C SER A 148 7.70 1.70 29.95
N ALA A 149 7.65 1.08 28.76
CA ALA A 149 8.44 1.45 27.59
C ALA A 149 7.53 2.03 26.50
N LYS A 150 7.82 3.26 26.05
CA LYS A 150 7.08 3.93 24.97
C LYS A 150 7.83 3.72 23.65
N VAL A 151 7.29 2.85 22.81
CA VAL A 151 7.82 2.55 21.47
C VAL A 151 7.15 3.47 20.46
N LYS A 152 7.93 4.31 19.78
CA LYS A 152 7.48 5.04 18.60
C LYS A 152 7.62 4.13 17.37
N GLY A 153 6.58 4.04 16.56
CA GLY A 153 6.62 3.30 15.30
C GLY A 153 7.45 3.99 14.21
N LEU A 154 7.56 3.30 13.06
CA LEU A 154 8.07 3.84 11.80
C LEU A 154 7.02 4.72 11.12
N GLY A 155 5.75 4.31 11.13
CA GLY A 155 4.67 4.97 10.38
C GLY A 155 4.99 5.06 8.89
N ALA A 156 5.51 3.97 8.34
CA ALA A 156 6.06 3.93 6.99
C ALA A 156 4.98 3.66 5.95
N ARG A 157 5.22 4.04 4.71
CA ARG A 157 4.45 3.55 3.56
C ARG A 157 5.28 2.56 2.77
N ILE A 158 4.73 1.39 2.47
CA ILE A 158 5.39 0.39 1.64
C ILE A 158 4.86 0.45 0.21
N VAL A 159 3.54 0.54 -0.01
CA VAL A 159 3.00 0.68 -1.37
C VAL A 159 3.23 2.11 -1.88
N THR A 160 4.03 2.23 -2.95
CA THR A 160 4.31 3.51 -3.60
C THR A 160 3.34 3.83 -4.72
N LYS A 161 2.73 2.80 -5.34
CA LYS A 161 1.83 2.93 -6.50
C LYS A 161 1.04 1.64 -6.74
N VAL A 162 -0.25 1.73 -7.11
CA VAL A 162 -1.04 0.61 -7.62
C VAL A 162 -1.47 0.89 -9.06
N THR A 163 -0.81 0.27 -10.03
CA THR A 163 -1.17 0.46 -11.45
C THR A 163 -2.35 -0.44 -11.79
N ILE A 164 -3.42 0.11 -12.36
CA ILE A 164 -4.63 -0.66 -12.74
C ILE A 164 -4.73 -0.70 -14.27
N ASN A 165 -5.00 -1.88 -14.84
CA ASN A 165 -5.22 -2.08 -16.27
C ASN A 165 -6.57 -2.73 -16.54
N LEU A 166 -7.35 -2.15 -17.44
CA LEU A 166 -8.63 -2.66 -17.91
C LEU A 166 -8.57 -2.87 -19.43
N ASP A 167 -8.58 -4.12 -19.90
CA ASP A 167 -8.83 -4.41 -21.30
C ASP A 167 -10.34 -4.32 -21.57
N VAL A 168 -10.77 -3.56 -22.57
CA VAL A 168 -12.20 -3.35 -22.88
C VAL A 168 -12.95 -4.66 -23.15
N ARG A 169 -12.26 -5.72 -23.58
CA ARG A 169 -12.85 -7.06 -23.78
C ARG A 169 -13.32 -7.71 -22.48
N ASN A 170 -12.94 -7.15 -21.33
CA ASN A 170 -13.30 -7.61 -19.99
C ASN A 170 -14.33 -6.71 -19.28
N LEU A 171 -14.89 -5.69 -19.96
CA LEU A 171 -15.86 -4.74 -19.39
C LEU A 171 -17.10 -5.38 -18.74
N PHE A 172 -17.46 -6.61 -19.15
CA PHE A 172 -18.66 -7.30 -18.66
C PHE A 172 -18.38 -8.77 -18.29
N ARG A 173 -17.12 -9.13 -18.02
CA ARG A 173 -16.73 -10.52 -17.68
C ARG A 173 -16.84 -10.85 -16.19
N GLY A 174 -16.98 -9.85 -15.34
CA GLY A 174 -17.15 -10.03 -13.90
C GLY A 174 -18.55 -10.49 -13.50
N PRO A 175 -18.73 -10.87 -12.22
CA PRO A 175 -20.03 -11.17 -11.64
C PRO A 175 -21.03 -10.04 -11.94
N GLU A 176 -22.27 -10.38 -12.24
CA GLU A 176 -23.36 -9.42 -12.50
C GLU A 176 -23.08 -8.47 -13.69
N GLY A 177 -22.19 -8.85 -14.62
CA GLY A 177 -21.82 -8.04 -15.78
C GLY A 177 -20.81 -6.92 -15.48
N LYS A 178 -20.07 -7.00 -14.35
CA LYS A 178 -19.09 -5.98 -13.95
C LYS A 178 -17.79 -5.99 -14.80
N PRO A 179 -17.04 -4.88 -14.83
CA PRO A 179 -15.70 -4.84 -15.41
C PRO A 179 -14.67 -5.62 -14.62
N GLN A 180 -13.71 -6.24 -15.32
CA GLN A 180 -12.56 -6.90 -14.71
C GLN A 180 -11.22 -6.47 -15.33
N GLY A 181 -10.27 -6.11 -14.47
CA GLY A 181 -8.91 -5.70 -14.85
C GLY A 181 -7.82 -6.54 -14.18
N THR A 182 -6.57 -6.14 -14.40
CA THR A 182 -5.42 -6.53 -13.56
C THR A 182 -4.90 -5.32 -12.78
N ALA A 183 -4.18 -5.59 -11.70
CA ALA A 183 -3.46 -4.59 -10.93
C ALA A 183 -1.98 -4.98 -10.78
N LYS A 184 -1.11 -3.99 -10.55
CA LYS A 184 0.28 -4.21 -10.12
C LYS A 184 0.62 -3.30 -8.95
N ILE A 185 1.14 -3.88 -7.88
CA ILE A 185 1.55 -3.18 -6.68
C ILE A 185 3.06 -2.89 -6.81
N SER A 186 3.43 -1.61 -6.88
CA SER A 186 4.82 -1.19 -6.66
C SER A 186 5.01 -0.88 -5.17
N ALA A 187 6.00 -1.50 -4.53
CA ALA A 187 6.26 -1.32 -3.11
C ALA A 187 7.76 -1.29 -2.78
N ARG A 188 8.08 -0.68 -1.62
CA ARG A 188 9.43 -0.56 -1.05
C ARG A 188 9.42 -1.06 0.38
N ASN A 189 10.36 -1.94 0.72
CA ASN A 189 10.58 -2.33 2.11
C ASN A 189 11.24 -1.17 2.90
N VAL A 190 11.00 -1.14 4.20
CA VAL A 190 11.63 -0.21 5.16
C VAL A 190 12.32 -0.90 6.34
N LEU A 191 12.31 -2.24 6.38
CA LEU A 191 13.01 -3.05 7.37
C LEU A 191 14.32 -3.57 6.76
N PRO A 192 15.41 -3.71 7.53
CA PRO A 192 16.68 -4.25 7.02
C PRO A 192 16.70 -5.79 6.93
N VAL A 193 15.51 -6.40 6.86
CA VAL A 193 15.26 -7.83 6.65
C VAL A 193 14.31 -7.95 5.45
N ALA A 194 14.48 -8.97 4.61
CA ALA A 194 13.55 -9.21 3.51
C ALA A 194 12.19 -9.69 4.05
N ILE A 195 11.11 -9.41 3.32
CA ILE A 195 9.75 -9.83 3.65
C ILE A 195 9.05 -10.39 2.41
N SER A 196 8.24 -11.42 2.58
CA SER A 196 7.44 -12.06 1.52
C SER A 196 5.96 -11.94 1.87
N LEU A 197 5.23 -11.13 1.12
CA LEU A 197 3.77 -11.08 1.22
C LEU A 197 3.23 -12.32 0.50
N THR A 198 2.43 -13.11 1.24
CA THR A 198 1.94 -14.44 0.82
C THR A 198 0.43 -14.46 0.59
N HIS A 199 -0.31 -13.59 1.28
CA HIS A 199 -1.75 -13.41 1.11
C HIS A 199 -2.13 -11.95 1.38
N ILE A 200 -3.07 -11.42 0.60
CA ILE A 200 -3.63 -10.07 0.77
C ILE A 200 -5.17 -10.16 0.73
N ASN A 201 -5.79 -9.77 1.84
CA ASN A 201 -7.19 -9.39 1.90
C ASN A 201 -7.26 -7.86 1.94
N SER A 202 -7.86 -7.23 0.92
CA SER A 202 -7.88 -5.77 0.77
C SER A 202 -9.27 -5.27 0.40
N ALA A 203 -9.74 -4.26 1.13
CA ALA A 203 -10.83 -3.40 0.70
C ALA A 203 -10.24 -2.13 0.08
N VAL A 204 -10.47 -1.94 -1.22
CA VAL A 204 -10.02 -0.77 -1.97
C VAL A 204 -11.16 0.25 -2.03
N SER A 205 -10.89 1.48 -1.64
CA SER A 205 -11.84 2.61 -1.72
C SER A 205 -11.26 3.74 -2.59
N GLY A 206 -12.12 4.46 -3.29
CA GLY A 206 -11.74 5.57 -4.18
C GLY A 206 -12.02 6.94 -3.55
N TYR A 207 -11.77 8.00 -4.32
CA TYR A 207 -11.99 9.40 -3.91
C TYR A 207 -12.97 10.10 -4.84
N GLU A 208 -13.80 10.97 -4.29
CA GLU A 208 -14.60 11.96 -5.02
C GLU A 208 -13.72 12.80 -5.97
N ALA A 209 -14.34 13.50 -6.91
CA ALA A 209 -13.65 14.32 -7.93
C ALA A 209 -12.79 15.48 -7.37
N ASP A 210 -12.83 15.73 -6.05
CA ASP A 210 -11.94 16.67 -5.35
C ASP A 210 -10.58 16.05 -4.94
N GLY A 211 -10.42 14.72 -5.01
CA GLY A 211 -9.21 13.99 -4.63
C GLY A 211 -8.92 13.96 -3.12
N THR A 212 -9.90 14.29 -2.27
CA THR A 212 -9.74 14.48 -0.82
C THR A 212 -10.89 13.93 0.03
N THR A 213 -12.10 13.84 -0.52
CA THR A 213 -13.27 13.19 0.11
C THR A 213 -13.30 11.72 -0.32
N PRO A 214 -13.23 10.75 0.60
CA PRO A 214 -13.38 9.34 0.24
C PRO A 214 -14.78 9.05 -0.31
N PHE A 215 -14.86 8.29 -1.39
CA PHE A 215 -16.14 7.86 -1.96
C PHE A 215 -16.86 6.91 -0.98
N PRO A 216 -18.18 7.02 -0.76
CA PRO A 216 -18.91 6.23 0.22
C PRO A 216 -19.13 4.75 -0.19
N GLY A 217 -18.07 3.95 -0.15
CA GLY A 217 -18.13 2.50 -0.29
C GLY A 217 -16.82 1.87 -0.77
N THR A 218 -16.61 0.59 -0.44
CA THR A 218 -15.56 -0.24 -1.03
C THR A 218 -15.84 -0.44 -2.52
N LEU A 219 -14.88 -0.10 -3.38
CA LEU A 219 -14.97 -0.15 -4.85
C LEU A 219 -14.36 -1.40 -5.47
N SER A 220 -13.56 -2.14 -4.71
CA SER A 220 -13.14 -3.51 -5.03
C SER A 220 -12.79 -4.24 -3.75
N LYS A 221 -13.11 -5.54 -3.67
CA LYS A 221 -12.47 -6.46 -2.71
C LYS A 221 -11.50 -7.37 -3.44
N LEU A 222 -10.31 -7.49 -2.86
CA LEU A 222 -9.27 -8.42 -3.27
C LEU A 222 -9.04 -9.41 -2.13
N ASP A 223 -9.03 -10.70 -2.44
CA ASP A 223 -8.80 -11.79 -1.48
C ASP A 223 -8.00 -12.85 -2.22
N ILE A 224 -6.67 -12.78 -2.11
CA ILE A 224 -5.75 -13.57 -2.95
C ILE A 224 -4.54 -14.08 -2.17
N ASP A 225 -4.09 -15.26 -2.55
CA ASP A 225 -2.70 -15.68 -2.36
C ASP A 225 -1.85 -15.08 -3.49
N LEU A 226 -0.66 -14.57 -3.16
CA LEU A 226 0.34 -14.10 -4.11
C LEU A 226 1.73 -14.38 -3.55
N LYS A 227 2.77 -14.35 -4.39
CA LYS A 227 4.15 -14.32 -3.89
C LYS A 227 4.81 -13.00 -4.26
N PHE A 228 4.87 -12.07 -3.31
CA PHE A 228 5.48 -10.75 -3.51
C PHE A 228 6.63 -10.55 -2.52
N ASP A 229 7.83 -10.90 -2.98
CA ASP A 229 9.08 -10.77 -2.23
C ASP A 229 9.60 -9.32 -2.31
N LEU A 230 9.83 -8.69 -1.16
CA LEU A 230 10.45 -7.37 -1.04
C LEU A 230 11.82 -7.51 -0.36
N PRO A 231 12.92 -7.06 -1.00
CA PRO A 231 14.28 -7.21 -0.45
C PRO A 231 14.49 -6.36 0.80
N ALA A 232 15.53 -6.66 1.56
CA ALA A 232 15.93 -5.86 2.73
C ALA A 232 16.26 -4.40 2.34
N SER A 233 15.84 -3.46 3.19
CA SER A 233 16.29 -2.06 3.12
C SER A 233 17.73 -1.92 3.66
N PRO A 234 18.52 -0.90 3.25
CA PRO A 234 19.82 -0.62 3.86
C PRO A 234 19.79 -0.33 5.37
N ALA A 235 18.66 0.14 5.92
CA ALA A 235 18.45 0.36 7.36
C ALA A 235 16.96 0.53 7.70
N THR A 236 16.59 0.34 8.97
CA THR A 236 15.25 0.59 9.49
C THR A 236 14.76 2.01 9.17
N GLY A 237 13.56 2.12 8.60
CA GLY A 237 12.94 3.41 8.24
C GLY A 237 13.53 4.09 7.01
N VAL A 238 14.57 3.54 6.39
CA VAL A 238 15.06 3.95 5.06
C VAL A 238 14.24 3.21 4.00
N GLN A 239 13.91 3.87 2.89
CA GLN A 239 13.27 3.18 1.76
C GLN A 239 14.28 2.33 0.98
N GLY A 240 13.97 1.05 0.80
CA GLY A 240 14.71 0.13 -0.05
C GLY A 240 14.41 0.30 -1.55
N GLU A 241 14.78 -0.74 -2.30
CA GLU A 241 14.46 -0.88 -3.73
C GLU A 241 12.94 -0.97 -3.96
N GLU A 242 12.48 -0.49 -5.12
CA GLU A 242 11.06 -0.58 -5.52
C GLU A 242 10.85 -1.80 -6.40
N ILE A 243 10.19 -2.81 -5.86
CA ILE A 243 9.76 -3.98 -6.61
C ILE A 243 8.31 -3.76 -7.04
N THR A 244 7.97 -4.21 -8.24
CA THR A 244 6.58 -4.22 -8.72
C THR A 244 6.14 -5.67 -8.90
N SER A 245 4.95 -6.00 -8.42
CA SER A 245 4.36 -7.34 -8.54
C SER A 245 4.14 -7.76 -9.99
N ASP A 246 3.94 -9.06 -10.19
CA ASP A 246 3.26 -9.59 -11.37
C ASP A 246 1.80 -9.07 -11.45
N ASP A 247 1.12 -9.37 -12.57
CA ASP A 247 -0.30 -9.04 -12.76
C ASP A 247 -1.19 -9.77 -11.73
N ILE A 248 -1.76 -9.00 -10.82
CA ILE A 248 -2.78 -9.43 -9.86
C ILE A 248 -4.14 -9.36 -10.54
N GLY A 249 -4.93 -10.43 -10.51
CA GLY A 249 -6.32 -10.39 -10.99
C GLY A 249 -6.99 -11.76 -11.12
N PRO A 250 -8.25 -11.81 -11.60
CA PRO A 250 -9.04 -10.67 -12.08
C PRO A 250 -9.55 -9.77 -10.94
N VAL A 251 -9.22 -8.48 -11.00
CA VAL A 251 -9.75 -7.47 -10.07
C VAL A 251 -11.09 -7.00 -10.61
N THR A 252 -12.17 -7.18 -9.85
CA THR A 252 -13.51 -6.73 -10.23
C THR A 252 -13.72 -5.30 -9.78
N VAL A 253 -14.14 -4.43 -10.71
CA VAL A 253 -14.45 -3.03 -10.42
C VAL A 253 -15.94 -2.91 -10.07
N ASP A 254 -16.25 -2.54 -8.83
CA ASP A 254 -17.63 -2.33 -8.36
C ASP A 254 -18.12 -0.88 -8.58
N ALA A 255 -17.21 0.04 -8.92
CA ALA A 255 -17.56 1.41 -9.31
C ALA A 255 -18.23 1.44 -10.69
N PRO A 256 -19.22 2.33 -10.92
CA PRO A 256 -19.71 2.60 -12.28
C PRO A 256 -18.56 3.14 -13.14
N LEU A 257 -18.52 2.77 -14.43
CA LEU A 257 -17.50 3.29 -15.37
C LEU A 257 -17.99 4.47 -16.22
N LEU A 258 -19.30 4.72 -16.28
CA LEU A 258 -19.90 5.84 -17.02
C LEU A 258 -20.97 6.52 -16.16
N SER A 259 -21.15 7.83 -16.36
CA SER A 259 -22.22 8.62 -15.75
C SER A 259 -23.37 8.81 -16.75
N ALA A 260 -24.57 9.17 -16.24
CA ALA A 260 -25.74 9.47 -17.07
C ALA A 260 -25.49 10.54 -18.15
N ASP A 261 -24.58 11.47 -17.85
CA ASP A 261 -24.28 12.64 -18.67
C ASP A 261 -23.25 12.35 -19.78
N GLY A 262 -22.58 11.19 -19.74
CA GLY A 262 -21.28 10.99 -20.40
C GLY A 262 -20.16 11.87 -19.82
N GLY A 263 -20.41 12.52 -18.67
CA GLY A 263 -19.55 13.51 -18.04
C GLY A 263 -18.61 12.94 -16.99
N ALA A 264 -17.63 13.76 -16.57
CA ALA A 264 -16.48 13.36 -15.75
C ALA A 264 -16.81 12.88 -14.32
N GLN A 265 -18.07 12.92 -13.88
CA GLN A 265 -18.51 12.44 -12.55
C GLN A 265 -18.48 10.90 -12.41
N ALA A 266 -18.09 10.16 -13.45
CA ALA A 266 -18.17 8.71 -13.50
C ALA A 266 -17.07 7.97 -12.71
N THR A 267 -16.06 8.67 -12.19
CA THR A 267 -14.70 8.11 -12.24
C THR A 267 -13.85 8.24 -10.96
N TYR A 268 -14.44 7.85 -9.83
CA TYR A 268 -13.83 7.91 -8.49
C TYR A 268 -12.61 6.98 -8.27
N LEU A 269 -12.34 6.06 -9.21
CA LEU A 269 -11.10 5.27 -9.26
C LEU A 269 -10.00 5.89 -10.13
N THR A 270 -10.29 6.91 -10.95
CA THR A 270 -9.34 7.46 -11.93
C THR A 270 -8.87 8.86 -11.59
N ASN A 271 -9.24 9.38 -10.42
CA ASN A 271 -8.62 10.56 -9.80
C ASN A 271 -7.15 10.32 -9.40
N GLY A 272 -6.62 9.11 -9.64
CA GLY A 272 -5.21 8.78 -9.50
C GLY A 272 -4.78 8.47 -8.07
N VAL A 273 -5.72 8.29 -7.14
CA VAL A 273 -5.49 7.91 -5.74
C VAL A 273 -6.56 6.94 -5.24
N ILE A 274 -6.16 5.99 -4.39
CA ILE A 274 -7.04 5.04 -3.69
C ILE A 274 -6.63 4.88 -2.22
N ASP A 275 -7.57 4.44 -1.39
CA ASP A 275 -7.31 3.93 -0.05
C ASP A 275 -7.26 2.40 -0.09
N LEU A 276 -6.27 1.83 0.61
CA LEU A 276 -6.09 0.39 0.78
C LEU A 276 -6.27 0.05 2.26
N ASP A 277 -7.40 -0.57 2.63
CA ASP A 277 -7.61 -1.13 3.96
C ASP A 277 -7.28 -2.63 3.91
N ASN A 278 -6.12 -3.02 4.41
CA ASN A 278 -5.55 -4.37 4.19
C ASN A 278 -5.41 -5.19 5.48
N ILE A 279 -5.61 -6.50 5.34
CA ILE A 279 -5.09 -7.53 6.24
C ILE A 279 -4.19 -8.45 5.41
N ILE A 280 -2.90 -8.54 5.77
CA ILE A 280 -1.90 -9.29 5.00
C ILE A 280 -1.29 -10.43 5.82
N THR A 281 -0.99 -11.54 5.14
CA THR A 281 -0.08 -12.57 5.65
C THR A 281 1.30 -12.31 5.09
N THR A 282 2.30 -12.17 5.95
CA THR A 282 3.68 -11.89 5.56
C THR A 282 4.66 -12.77 6.34
N THR A 283 5.68 -13.27 5.64
CA THR A 283 6.78 -14.04 6.23
C THR A 283 8.05 -13.19 6.17
N ILE A 284 8.72 -13.05 7.32
CA ILE A 284 9.98 -12.31 7.45
C ILE A 284 11.16 -13.27 7.21
N ASP A 285 12.25 -12.78 6.64
CA ASP A 285 13.48 -13.56 6.44
C ASP A 285 13.95 -14.20 7.76
N GLY A 286 14.33 -15.48 7.69
CA GLY A 286 14.48 -16.37 8.85
C GLY A 286 13.23 -17.18 9.24
N GLY A 287 12.05 -16.86 8.71
CA GLY A 287 10.87 -17.74 8.71
C GLY A 287 9.69 -17.34 9.60
N TYR A 288 9.77 -16.25 10.37
CA TYR A 288 8.63 -15.83 11.21
C TYR A 288 7.45 -15.37 10.35
N THR A 289 6.26 -15.95 10.55
CA THR A 289 5.05 -15.61 9.81
C THR A 289 4.08 -14.81 10.67
N ILE A 290 3.66 -13.64 10.17
CA ILE A 290 2.59 -12.83 10.77
C ILE A 290 1.31 -13.13 9.98
N PRO A 291 0.30 -13.80 10.57
CA PRO A 291 -0.82 -14.36 9.82
C PRO A 291 -1.90 -13.34 9.40
N SER A 292 -2.02 -12.22 10.11
CA SER A 292 -3.09 -11.23 9.88
C SER A 292 -2.65 -9.82 10.28
N LEU A 293 -1.55 -9.34 9.71
CA LEU A 293 -1.11 -7.95 9.94
C LEU A 293 -2.10 -7.00 9.28
N LYS A 294 -2.82 -6.20 10.07
CA LYS A 294 -3.53 -5.03 9.54
C LYS A 294 -2.49 -4.01 9.06
N TYR A 295 -2.69 -3.48 7.85
CA TYR A 295 -1.75 -2.56 7.22
C TYR A 295 -2.43 -1.62 6.23
N ASN A 296 -3.06 -0.56 6.73
CA ASN A 296 -3.83 0.37 5.91
C ASN A 296 -2.93 1.50 5.35
N GLU A 297 -3.12 1.86 4.08
CA GLU A 297 -2.40 2.95 3.40
C GLU A 297 -3.38 3.81 2.60
N HIS A 298 -3.47 5.11 2.91
CA HIS A 298 -4.53 6.00 2.36
C HIS A 298 -3.99 7.06 1.38
N GLY A 299 -4.67 7.31 0.27
CA GLY A 299 -4.20 8.19 -0.80
C GLY A 299 -2.95 7.64 -1.50
N VAL A 300 -2.96 6.35 -1.82
CA VAL A 300 -1.93 5.65 -2.60
C VAL A 300 -2.09 5.98 -4.09
N PRO A 301 -1.04 6.42 -4.81
CA PRO A 301 -1.14 6.73 -6.24
C PRO A 301 -1.60 5.54 -7.09
N ALA A 302 -2.69 5.72 -7.84
CA ALA A 302 -3.37 4.67 -8.58
C ALA A 302 -3.56 5.03 -10.07
N PRO A 303 -2.51 4.97 -10.91
CA PRO A 303 -2.64 5.23 -12.33
C PRO A 303 -3.45 4.13 -13.02
N PHE A 304 -4.62 4.52 -13.51
CA PHE A 304 -5.52 3.67 -14.28
C PHE A 304 -5.16 3.71 -15.78
N SER A 305 -5.33 2.60 -16.47
CA SER A 305 -5.04 2.47 -17.90
C SER A 305 -6.06 1.58 -18.60
N VAL A 306 -6.55 2.00 -19.77
CA VAL A 306 -7.47 1.20 -20.60
C VAL A 306 -6.75 0.71 -21.84
N THR A 307 -6.96 -0.55 -22.19
CA THR A 307 -6.41 -1.17 -23.40
C THR A 307 -7.47 -1.88 -24.23
N TYR A 308 -7.14 -2.17 -25.48
CA TYR A 308 -7.80 -3.18 -26.29
C TYR A 308 -6.71 -4.09 -26.86
N LYS A 309 -6.78 -5.40 -26.54
CA LYS A 309 -5.74 -6.38 -26.94
C LYS A 309 -4.32 -6.00 -26.47
N GLY A 310 -4.23 -5.29 -25.34
CA GLY A 310 -2.99 -4.80 -24.75
C GLY A 310 -2.47 -3.46 -25.29
N GLU A 311 -3.02 -2.93 -26.39
CA GLU A 311 -2.69 -1.58 -26.87
C GLU A 311 -3.54 -0.54 -26.12
N ARG A 312 -2.92 0.56 -25.63
CA ARG A 312 -3.64 1.64 -24.92
C ARG A 312 -4.65 2.30 -25.86
N LEU A 313 -5.86 2.57 -25.36
CA LEU A 313 -6.85 3.33 -26.12
C LEU A 313 -6.35 4.74 -26.49
N PRO A 314 -6.90 5.36 -27.55
CA PRO A 314 -6.66 6.78 -27.83
C PRO A 314 -7.03 7.63 -26.62
N ASP A 315 -6.09 8.45 -26.16
CA ASP A 315 -6.32 9.38 -25.05
C ASP A 315 -7.24 10.50 -25.52
N SER A 316 -8.40 10.65 -24.88
CA SER A 316 -9.39 11.69 -25.19
C SER A 316 -8.89 13.12 -24.92
N GLY A 317 -7.73 13.27 -24.27
CA GLY A 317 -7.22 14.55 -23.77
C GLY A 317 -7.94 15.04 -22.51
N ALA A 318 -8.99 14.34 -22.06
CA ALA A 318 -9.72 14.65 -20.84
C ALA A 318 -9.10 14.01 -19.58
N GLY A 319 -8.07 13.17 -19.74
CA GLY A 319 -7.43 12.45 -18.64
C GLY A 319 -8.34 11.44 -17.92
N ASN A 320 -9.44 11.04 -18.56
CA ASN A 320 -10.51 10.26 -17.93
C ASN A 320 -10.78 8.95 -18.71
N PRO A 321 -10.35 7.80 -18.17
CA PRO A 321 -10.60 6.47 -18.74
C PRO A 321 -12.05 6.16 -19.14
N ALA A 322 -13.04 6.73 -18.45
CA ALA A 322 -14.45 6.60 -18.81
C ALA A 322 -14.74 7.20 -20.19
N ILE A 323 -14.16 8.37 -20.46
CA ILE A 323 -14.32 9.11 -21.71
C ILE A 323 -13.54 8.40 -22.83
N ASP A 324 -12.35 7.85 -22.54
CA ASP A 324 -11.59 7.03 -23.49
C ASP A 324 -12.38 5.77 -23.92
N ILE A 325 -12.99 5.07 -22.96
CA ILE A 325 -13.89 3.91 -23.21
C ILE A 325 -15.09 4.32 -24.06
N ALA A 326 -15.76 5.42 -23.72
CA ALA A 326 -16.93 5.90 -24.45
C ALA A 326 -16.58 6.32 -25.89
N GLN A 327 -15.50 7.09 -26.08
CA GLN A 327 -15.06 7.49 -27.41
C GLN A 327 -14.67 6.28 -28.27
N TRP A 328 -14.00 5.29 -27.69
CA TRP A 328 -13.69 4.04 -28.38
C TRP A 328 -14.95 3.24 -28.74
N LEU A 329 -15.90 3.06 -27.81
CA LEU A 329 -17.16 2.33 -28.04
C LEU A 329 -18.04 2.96 -29.14
N ASN A 330 -18.09 4.28 -29.26
CA ASN A 330 -18.74 4.95 -30.40
C ASN A 330 -18.09 4.56 -31.74
N GLY A 331 -16.75 4.47 -31.75
CA GLY A 331 -15.93 4.21 -32.94
C GLY A 331 -15.84 2.75 -33.40
N VAL A 332 -16.31 1.77 -32.62
CA VAL A 332 -16.00 0.35 -32.90
C VAL A 332 -16.47 -0.15 -34.26
N ASP A 333 -15.73 -1.10 -34.82
CA ASP A 333 -16.19 -1.98 -35.90
C ASP A 333 -16.95 -3.23 -35.36
N THR A 334 -17.48 -4.07 -36.25
CA THR A 334 -18.22 -5.30 -35.92
C THR A 334 -17.38 -6.31 -35.12
N GLN A 335 -16.09 -6.46 -35.42
CA GLN A 335 -15.21 -7.40 -34.71
C GLN A 335 -14.88 -6.86 -33.31
N GLN A 336 -14.60 -5.56 -33.19
CA GLN A 336 -14.39 -4.89 -31.91
C GLN A 336 -15.65 -4.95 -31.02
N ALA A 337 -16.85 -4.80 -31.60
CA ALA A 337 -18.12 -4.98 -30.90
C ALA A 337 -18.33 -6.43 -30.45
N ASN A 338 -18.06 -7.42 -31.31
CA ASN A 338 -18.14 -8.85 -30.96
C ASN A 338 -17.14 -9.24 -29.85
N ASP A 339 -15.89 -8.77 -29.93
CA ASP A 339 -14.84 -9.03 -28.93
C ASP A 339 -15.19 -8.54 -27.51
N VAL A 340 -16.05 -7.51 -27.40
CA VAL A 340 -16.45 -6.86 -26.14
C VAL A 340 -17.86 -7.24 -25.67
N LEU A 341 -18.80 -7.45 -26.59
CA LEU A 341 -20.22 -7.68 -26.30
C LEU A 341 -20.76 -9.04 -26.81
N GLY A 342 -20.10 -9.68 -27.78
CA GLY A 342 -20.60 -10.88 -28.48
C GLY A 342 -20.82 -12.12 -27.61
N TYR A 343 -20.24 -12.14 -26.40
CA TYR A 343 -20.45 -13.20 -25.40
C TYR A 343 -21.60 -12.92 -24.42
N LEU A 344 -22.29 -11.78 -24.54
CA LEU A 344 -23.34 -11.37 -23.59
C LEU A 344 -24.66 -12.12 -23.86
N THR A 345 -25.23 -12.67 -22.79
CA THR A 345 -26.56 -13.27 -22.80
C THR A 345 -27.64 -12.21 -22.59
N GLU A 346 -28.89 -12.53 -22.93
CA GLU A 346 -30.03 -11.66 -22.62
C GLU A 346 -30.14 -11.40 -21.10
N ASP A 347 -29.87 -12.40 -20.26
CA ASP A 347 -29.86 -12.25 -18.79
C ASP A 347 -28.74 -11.34 -18.30
N THR A 348 -27.54 -11.41 -18.90
CA THR A 348 -26.43 -10.49 -18.60
C THR A 348 -26.78 -9.07 -19.01
N LEU A 349 -27.40 -8.87 -20.18
CA LEU A 349 -27.87 -7.57 -20.64
C LEU A 349 -28.98 -7.00 -19.75
N ASN A 350 -29.95 -7.83 -19.31
CA ASN A 350 -30.95 -7.44 -18.32
C ASN A 350 -30.29 -7.01 -16.99
N GLN A 351 -29.23 -7.70 -16.55
CA GLN A 351 -28.49 -7.36 -15.31
C GLN A 351 -27.72 -6.03 -15.44
N ILE A 352 -27.04 -5.78 -16.57
CA ILE A 352 -26.35 -4.50 -16.80
C ILE A 352 -27.38 -3.36 -16.89
N GLN A 353 -28.49 -3.56 -17.61
CA GLN A 353 -29.57 -2.58 -17.72
C GLN A 353 -30.23 -2.25 -16.37
N ALA A 354 -30.42 -3.25 -15.50
CA ALA A 354 -31.03 -3.05 -14.18
C ALA A 354 -30.12 -2.28 -13.20
N ARG A 355 -28.85 -2.06 -13.54
CA ARG A 355 -27.85 -1.42 -12.67
C ARG A 355 -27.41 -0.04 -13.13
N ASP A 356 -27.21 0.14 -14.43
CA ASP A 356 -26.19 1.08 -14.90
C ASP A 356 -26.66 2.07 -15.97
N GLN A 357 -26.22 3.32 -15.80
CA GLN A 357 -26.31 4.38 -16.82
C GLN A 357 -25.44 4.04 -18.05
N PHE A 358 -24.36 3.27 -17.86
CA PHE A 358 -23.55 2.68 -18.92
C PHE A 358 -24.41 1.96 -19.98
N PHE A 359 -25.51 1.33 -19.59
CA PHE A 359 -26.38 0.62 -20.53
C PHE A 359 -27.04 1.57 -21.56
N SER A 360 -27.47 2.76 -21.11
CA SER A 360 -28.01 3.80 -22.00
C SER A 360 -26.96 4.28 -23.02
N PHE A 361 -25.68 4.29 -22.61
CA PHE A 361 -24.57 4.57 -23.50
C PHE A 361 -24.27 3.40 -24.48
N LEU A 362 -24.36 2.15 -24.06
CA LEU A 362 -24.20 0.98 -24.95
C LEU A 362 -25.22 0.95 -26.09
N THR A 363 -26.46 1.35 -25.79
CA THR A 363 -27.50 1.54 -26.82
C THR A 363 -27.23 2.81 -27.65
N GLY A 364 -26.96 3.95 -27.01
CA GLY A 364 -26.76 5.23 -27.71
C GLY A 364 -25.54 5.31 -28.63
N SER A 365 -24.50 4.53 -28.35
CA SER A 365 -23.28 4.41 -29.18
C SER A 365 -23.45 3.52 -30.43
N GLY A 366 -24.55 2.78 -30.53
CA GLY A 366 -24.77 1.76 -31.56
C GLY A 366 -23.81 0.56 -31.46
N ALA A 367 -22.94 0.49 -30.45
CA ALA A 367 -22.01 -0.62 -30.23
C ALA A 367 -22.76 -1.95 -30.07
N LEU A 368 -23.90 -1.91 -29.35
CA LEU A 368 -24.78 -3.08 -29.21
C LEU A 368 -25.32 -3.57 -30.56
N CYS A 369 -25.72 -2.67 -31.48
CA CYS A 369 -26.20 -3.08 -32.80
C CYS A 369 -25.10 -3.70 -33.68
N LYS A 370 -23.85 -3.23 -33.54
CA LYS A 370 -22.67 -3.74 -34.27
C LYS A 370 -22.23 -5.14 -33.80
N ALA A 371 -22.60 -5.56 -32.58
CA ALA A 371 -22.26 -6.88 -32.03
C ALA A 371 -23.10 -8.00 -32.67
N THR A 372 -22.75 -8.38 -33.91
CA THR A 372 -23.48 -9.38 -34.72
C THR A 372 -23.59 -10.77 -34.09
N ASP A 373 -22.67 -11.16 -33.21
CA ASP A 373 -22.70 -12.45 -32.50
C ASP A 373 -23.87 -12.55 -31.50
N ILE A 374 -24.39 -11.40 -31.03
CA ILE A 374 -25.62 -11.36 -30.26
C ILE A 374 -26.81 -11.53 -31.23
N PRO A 375 -27.78 -12.43 -30.95
CA PRO A 375 -28.97 -12.60 -31.78
C PRO A 375 -29.73 -11.27 -31.99
N LEU A 376 -30.21 -11.02 -33.21
CA LEU A 376 -30.87 -9.76 -33.55
C LEU A 376 -32.10 -9.48 -32.68
N SER A 377 -32.86 -10.51 -32.31
CA SER A 377 -34.01 -10.41 -31.39
C SER A 377 -33.62 -9.93 -29.98
N VAL A 378 -32.43 -10.32 -29.51
CA VAL A 378 -31.90 -9.86 -28.21
C VAL A 378 -31.42 -8.41 -28.35
N ARG A 379 -30.69 -8.07 -29.42
CA ARG A 379 -30.29 -6.66 -29.68
C ARG A 379 -31.49 -5.73 -29.77
N GLN A 380 -32.51 -6.10 -30.56
CA GLN A 380 -33.75 -5.31 -30.74
C GLN A 380 -34.62 -5.17 -29.50
N LYS A 381 -34.46 -6.05 -28.49
CA LYS A 381 -35.11 -5.89 -27.16
C LYS A 381 -34.57 -4.67 -26.40
N PHE A 382 -33.31 -4.31 -26.62
CA PHE A 382 -32.60 -3.27 -25.87
C PHE A 382 -32.37 -1.99 -26.68
N ASP A 383 -32.05 -2.11 -27.98
CA ASP A 383 -32.11 -1.01 -28.95
C ASP A 383 -32.98 -1.41 -30.16
N PRO A 384 -34.24 -0.94 -30.23
CA PRO A 384 -35.16 -1.23 -31.33
C PRO A 384 -34.68 -0.77 -32.71
N ASN A 385 -33.67 0.10 -32.80
CA ASN A 385 -33.14 0.60 -34.07
C ASN A 385 -32.20 -0.39 -34.77
N CYS A 386 -31.70 -1.42 -34.06
CA CYS A 386 -30.75 -2.38 -34.62
C CYS A 386 -31.33 -3.10 -35.86
N GLN A 387 -30.68 -2.89 -37.00
CA GLN A 387 -31.01 -3.54 -38.27
C GLN A 387 -30.32 -4.93 -38.39
N PRO A 388 -30.85 -5.84 -39.23
CA PRO A 388 -30.10 -7.03 -39.65
C PRO A 388 -28.77 -6.64 -40.33
N ALA A 389 -27.78 -7.51 -40.24
CA ALA A 389 -26.49 -7.31 -40.90
C ALA A 389 -26.64 -7.44 -42.42
N ASP A 390 -26.27 -6.36 -43.12
CA ASP A 390 -26.25 -6.17 -44.58
C ASP A 390 -27.54 -6.42 -45.38
N THR A 391 -28.02 -5.34 -45.98
CA THR A 391 -28.06 -5.31 -47.45
C THR A 391 -27.56 -3.95 -47.92
N THR A 392 -26.52 -3.91 -48.74
CA THR A 392 -25.87 -2.68 -49.20
C THR A 392 -26.67 -2.01 -50.33
N THR A 393 -27.78 -1.35 -50.01
CA THR A 393 -28.45 -0.43 -50.94
C THR A 393 -27.64 0.86 -51.05
N THR A 394 -26.91 1.00 -52.17
CA THR A 394 -26.08 2.19 -52.49
C THR A 394 -26.94 3.37 -52.94
N ASP A 395 -27.86 3.83 -52.08
CA ASP A 395 -28.78 4.93 -52.38
C ASP A 395 -28.06 6.27 -52.45
N SER A 396 -27.61 6.57 -53.68
CA SER A 396 -26.93 7.81 -54.05
C SER A 396 -27.95 8.91 -54.29
N SER A 397 -28.45 9.56 -53.24
CA SER A 397 -29.34 10.73 -53.37
C SER A 397 -28.54 12.04 -53.44
N THR A 398 -28.41 12.56 -54.65
CA THR A 398 -27.72 13.81 -54.99
C THR A 398 -28.24 15.05 -54.25
N SER A 399 -27.31 15.93 -53.91
CA SER A 399 -27.46 17.36 -53.62
C SER A 399 -28.67 18.09 -54.22
N THR A 400 -29.32 18.93 -53.40
CA THR A 400 -29.98 20.17 -53.86
C THR A 400 -29.57 21.34 -52.96
N ASP A 401 -28.61 22.14 -53.42
CA ASP A 401 -28.40 23.49 -52.89
C ASP A 401 -29.61 24.38 -53.20
N SER A 402 -29.93 25.30 -52.30
CA SER A 402 -30.82 26.43 -52.57
C SER A 402 -30.53 27.57 -51.60
N ALA A 403 -29.68 28.50 -52.04
CA ALA A 403 -29.37 29.71 -51.30
C ALA A 403 -30.47 30.77 -51.47
N SER A 404 -30.75 31.52 -50.41
CA SER A 404 -31.45 32.82 -50.49
C SER A 404 -30.91 33.77 -49.42
N SER A 405 -30.81 35.04 -49.78
CA SER A 405 -30.43 36.18 -48.93
C SER A 405 -31.65 36.68 -48.09
N THR A 406 -31.63 37.74 -47.27
CA THR A 406 -30.80 38.97 -47.28
C THR A 406 -30.89 39.74 -45.94
N ASP A 407 -29.88 40.56 -45.62
CA ASP A 407 -29.88 41.77 -44.73
C ASP A 407 -30.32 41.67 -43.25
N GLY A 408 -29.88 42.63 -42.39
CA GLY A 408 -30.34 42.68 -40.99
C GLY A 408 -29.75 43.69 -39.98
N ALA A 409 -28.60 44.32 -40.25
CA ALA A 409 -28.07 45.53 -39.58
C ALA A 409 -28.06 45.69 -38.02
N LYS A 410 -26.83 45.64 -37.44
CA LYS A 410 -26.15 46.75 -36.72
C LYS A 410 -26.37 47.02 -35.20
N ALA A 411 -25.23 47.19 -34.50
CA ALA A 411 -24.96 47.92 -33.24
C ALA A 411 -25.43 47.32 -31.88
N SER A 412 -24.85 47.69 -30.72
CA SER A 412 -23.50 48.20 -30.37
C SER A 412 -23.37 48.44 -28.85
N SER A 413 -22.35 47.91 -28.18
CA SER A 413 -21.90 48.42 -26.86
C SER A 413 -20.44 48.03 -26.56
N THR A 414 -19.61 49.00 -26.13
CA THR A 414 -18.16 48.80 -25.93
C THR A 414 -17.66 49.44 -24.63
N SER A 415 -17.22 48.60 -23.70
CA SER A 415 -16.20 48.86 -22.67
C SER A 415 -15.88 47.50 -22.01
N GLY A 416 -14.70 47.19 -21.48
CA GLY A 416 -13.45 47.94 -21.33
C GLY A 416 -12.69 47.27 -20.18
N THR A 417 -11.43 46.85 -20.33
CA THR A 417 -10.26 47.69 -20.04
C THR A 417 -9.00 46.99 -20.59
N ALA A 418 -8.00 47.75 -21.01
CA ALA A 418 -6.77 47.23 -21.60
C ALA A 418 -5.63 47.08 -20.58
N SER A 419 -4.63 46.25 -20.91
CA SER A 419 -3.21 46.60 -20.74
C SER A 419 -2.25 45.70 -21.54
N THR A 420 -2.04 46.09 -22.81
CA THR A 420 -0.71 46.31 -23.41
C THR A 420 0.47 45.32 -23.17
N THR A 421 0.90 44.67 -24.27
CA THR A 421 2.30 44.61 -24.79
C THR A 421 3.41 43.86 -24.00
N THR A 422 4.40 43.17 -24.62
CA THR A 422 4.69 42.90 -26.05
C THR A 422 5.63 41.69 -26.23
N SER A 423 5.52 41.04 -27.41
CA SER A 423 6.61 40.49 -28.24
C SER A 423 7.78 39.72 -27.63
N ALA A 424 7.87 38.44 -27.98
CA ALA A 424 9.15 37.74 -28.16
C ALA A 424 9.16 37.04 -29.52
N LYS A 425 10.12 37.39 -30.41
CA LYS A 425 10.31 36.70 -31.70
C LYS A 425 11.78 36.29 -31.90
N ALA A 426 12.00 34.99 -31.68
CA ALA A 426 12.88 34.09 -32.42
C ALA A 426 14.39 34.42 -32.65
N THR A 427 15.19 33.44 -32.21
CA THR A 427 16.30 32.77 -32.94
C THR A 427 17.75 33.30 -32.98
N THR A 428 18.65 32.30 -32.94
CA THR A 428 19.93 32.10 -33.68
C THR A 428 21.30 32.56 -33.13
N THR A 429 21.97 31.59 -32.48
CA THR A 429 23.30 31.00 -32.84
C THR A 429 24.65 31.54 -32.33
N LYS A 430 25.46 30.57 -31.83
CA LYS A 430 26.94 30.41 -31.94
C LYS A 430 27.81 31.36 -31.07
N SER A 431 29.01 30.98 -30.57
CA SER A 431 29.77 29.70 -30.61
C SER A 431 30.95 29.68 -29.62
N LYS A 432 31.44 28.46 -29.26
CA LYS A 432 32.81 28.14 -28.70
C LYS A 432 33.12 28.67 -27.26
N ALA A 433 34.04 28.09 -26.46
CA ALA A 433 34.98 26.96 -26.64
C ALA A 433 35.33 26.20 -25.32
N THR A 434 36.06 25.07 -25.47
CA THR A 434 36.96 24.32 -24.52
C THR A 434 37.59 25.08 -23.33
N SER A 435 38.04 24.49 -22.20
CA SER A 435 38.07 23.10 -21.62
C SER A 435 38.56 23.19 -20.13
N LYS A 436 39.00 22.19 -19.32
CA LYS A 436 39.50 20.80 -19.52
C LYS A 436 39.41 19.91 -18.23
N SER A 437 39.83 18.65 -18.38
CA SER A 437 39.94 17.49 -17.47
C SER A 437 41.15 17.41 -16.52
N THR A 438 41.02 16.66 -15.41
CA THR A 438 41.93 15.58 -14.87
C THR A 438 41.21 14.80 -13.73
N THR A 439 41.02 13.47 -13.71
CA THR A 439 41.91 12.30 -13.36
C THR A 439 42.58 12.37 -11.97
N LYS A 440 42.88 11.32 -11.17
CA LYS A 440 43.15 9.84 -11.28
C LYS A 440 43.15 9.25 -9.81
N THR A 441 43.18 7.98 -9.33
CA THR A 441 43.07 6.50 -9.66
C THR A 441 43.00 5.73 -8.28
N SER A 442 43.03 4.39 -8.00
CA SER A 442 43.01 3.04 -8.65
C SER A 442 42.99 1.89 -7.59
N ALA A 443 42.59 0.66 -7.96
CA ALA A 443 42.99 -0.67 -7.38
C ALA A 443 42.48 -1.09 -5.95
N LYS A 444 42.56 -2.36 -5.47
CA LYS A 444 42.51 -3.75 -6.04
C LYS A 444 42.53 -4.79 -4.87
N ALA A 445 42.11 -6.04 -5.13
CA ALA A 445 42.20 -7.30 -4.32
C ALA A 445 41.03 -7.53 -3.33
N ASN A 446 40.46 -8.74 -3.10
CA ASN A 446 40.77 -10.18 -3.34
C ASN A 446 41.34 -10.95 -2.13
N GLU A 447 40.50 -11.76 -1.45
CA GLU A 447 40.93 -12.99 -0.79
C GLU A 447 39.77 -13.99 -0.59
N THR A 448 40.09 -15.26 -0.31
CA THR A 448 39.14 -16.37 -0.04
C THR A 448 39.65 -17.22 1.12
N VAL A 449 38.79 -17.56 2.08
CA VAL A 449 39.06 -18.52 3.16
C VAL A 449 37.80 -19.33 3.43
N ALA A 450 37.94 -20.61 3.78
CA ALA A 450 36.86 -21.50 4.17
C ALA A 450 37.11 -22.10 5.56
N ALA A 451 36.03 -22.28 6.32
CA ALA A 451 35.97 -23.13 7.52
C ALA A 451 34.56 -23.76 7.54
N ALA A 452 34.34 -25.08 7.50
CA ALA A 452 34.89 -26.21 8.28
C ALA A 452 33.94 -26.59 9.44
N THR A 453 33.25 -27.71 9.24
CA THR A 453 32.30 -28.33 10.17
C THR A 453 33.00 -28.86 11.43
N SER A 454 32.35 -28.80 12.59
CA SER A 454 32.71 -29.63 13.74
C SER A 454 31.46 -30.19 14.43
N THR A 455 31.57 -31.44 14.90
CA THR A 455 30.49 -32.18 15.57
C THR A 455 31.00 -32.76 16.89
N VAL A 456 30.24 -32.55 17.97
CA VAL A 456 30.43 -33.18 19.28
C VAL A 456 29.01 -33.39 19.81
N SER A 457 28.40 -34.58 19.70
CA SER A 457 28.69 -35.82 20.43
C SER A 457 28.37 -35.71 21.92
N ALA A 458 27.33 -36.42 22.36
CA ALA A 458 26.94 -36.49 23.76
C ALA A 458 27.79 -37.49 24.57
N ALA A 459 27.89 -37.24 25.88
CA ALA A 459 28.29 -38.17 26.93
C ALA A 459 27.66 -37.70 28.26
#